data_AF-A0A2V5XA71-F1
#
_entry.id   AF-A0A2V5XA71-F1
#
_cell.length_a   1.000
_cell.length_b   1.000
_cell.length_c   1.000
_cell.angle_alpha   90.00
_cell.angle_beta   90.00
_cell.angle_gamma   90.00
#
_symmetry.space_group_name_H-M   'P 1'
#
loop_
_entity.id
_entity.type
_entity.pdbx_description
1 polymer ?
#
loop_
_entity_poly.entity_id
_entity_poly.type
_entity_poly.pdbx_seq_one_letter_code
_entity_poly.pdbx_strand_id
1 'polypeptide(L)'
;MDKLNKPLPVAALAGLCALIFFLRLHTYDEPLERDITIYAVIAHEMLDGKALYSDLWDHKPPAIYVTYAAAELIAGYGRDSIFLMNVAAALATLFACYFAGSAAGGGRVGGFVAAGLWAL
;
A
#
# COMPACT_ATOMS: atom_id res chain seq x y z
N MET A 1 -33.74 12.64 6.56
CA MET A 1 -32.91 11.59 7.20
C MET A 1 -31.91 10.94 6.22
N ASP A 2 -32.12 10.99 4.90
CA ASP A 2 -31.18 10.39 3.92
C ASP A 2 -29.81 11.06 3.73
N LYS A 3 -29.69 12.36 4.04
CA LYS A 3 -28.40 13.07 3.95
C LYS A 3 -27.44 12.71 5.08
N LEU A 4 -27.94 12.23 6.22
CA LEU A 4 -27.13 11.85 7.39
C LEU A 4 -26.50 10.44 7.24
N ASN A 5 -27.08 9.59 6.40
CA ASN A 5 -26.63 8.21 6.18
C ASN A 5 -25.48 8.07 5.15
N LYS A 6 -25.19 9.13 4.38
CA LYS A 6 -24.10 9.16 3.38
C LYS A 6 -22.72 9.57 3.93
N PRO A 7 -22.57 10.50 4.90
CA PRO A 7 -21.25 10.84 5.43
C PRO A 7 -20.69 9.76 6.36
N LEU A 8 -21.55 8.98 7.03
CA LEU A 8 -21.12 7.99 8.03
C LEU A 8 -20.21 6.88 7.44
N PRO A 9 -20.53 6.27 6.28
CA PRO A 9 -19.69 5.23 5.68
C PRO A 9 -18.34 5.77 5.19
N VAL A 10 -18.33 6.98 4.63
CA VAL A 10 -17.11 7.64 4.15
C VAL A 10 -16.22 8.02 5.33
N ALA A 11 -16.80 8.57 6.39
CA ALA A 11 -16.07 8.89 7.62
C ALA A 11 -15.50 7.63 8.29
N ALA A 12 -16.23 6.52 8.28
CA ALA A 12 -15.74 5.25 8.80
C ALA A 12 -14.55 4.71 8.00
N LEU A 13 -14.63 4.70 6.67
CA LEU A 13 -13.49 4.30 5.82
C LEU A 13 -12.29 5.24 5.99
N ALA A 14 -12.52 6.55 6.04
CA ALA A 14 -11.47 7.52 6.30
C ALA A 14 -10.82 7.30 7.68
N GLY A 15 -11.61 6.96 8.70
CA GLY A 15 -11.13 6.59 10.03
C GLY A 15 -10.25 5.34 10.01
N LEU A 16 -10.63 4.30 9.25
CA LEU A 16 -9.82 3.09 9.07
C LEU A 16 -8.52 3.38 8.30
N CYS A 17 -8.57 4.21 7.25
CA CYS A 17 -7.37 4.64 6.52
C CYS A 17 -6.41 5.39 7.45
N ALA A 18 -6.92 6.33 8.26
CA ALA A 18 -6.13 7.06 9.24
C ALA A 18 -5.53 6.12 10.29
N LEU A 19 -6.32 5.18 10.81
CA LEU A 19 -5.85 4.17 11.76
C LEU A 19 -4.67 3.36 11.18
N ILE A 20 -4.80 2.82 9.96
CA ILE A 20 -3.71 2.09 9.28
C ILE A 20 -2.47 2.98 9.16
N PHE A 21 -2.63 4.23 8.73
CA PHE A 21 -1.50 5.15 8.59
C PHE A 21 -0.76 5.34 9.93
N PHE A 22 -1.49 5.63 11.01
CA PHE A 22 -0.89 5.84 12.33
C PHE A 22 -0.25 4.56 12.89
N LEU A 23 -0.88 3.40 12.71
CA LEU A 23 -0.30 2.13 13.13
C LEU A 23 1.01 1.84 12.38
N ARG A 24 1.12 2.22 11.11
CA ARG A 24 2.35 2.03 10.33
C ARG A 24 3.48 2.99 10.68
N LEU A 25 3.22 4.11 11.35
CA LEU A 25 4.29 5.07 11.70
C LEU A 25 5.43 4.41 12.50
N HIS A 26 5.14 3.39 13.31
CA HIS A 26 6.18 2.67 14.05
C HIS A 26 7.17 1.94 13.13
N THR A 27 6.79 1.58 11.90
CA THR A 27 7.66 0.87 10.95
C THR A 27 8.56 1.83 10.19
N TYR A 28 8.40 3.15 10.34
CA TYR A 28 9.16 4.12 9.55
C TYR A 28 10.66 3.99 9.83
N ASP A 29 11.06 3.89 11.09
CA ASP A 29 12.47 3.77 11.50
C ASP A 29 12.95 2.32 11.63
N GLU A 30 12.14 1.34 11.22
CA GLU A 30 12.52 -0.06 11.29
C GLU A 30 13.69 -0.36 10.31
N PRO A 31 14.67 -1.21 10.71
CA PRO A 31 15.69 -1.69 9.80
C PRO A 31 15.07 -2.36 8.56
N LEU A 32 15.46 -1.90 7.38
CA LEU A 32 14.92 -2.41 6.13
C LEU A 32 15.43 -3.83 5.86
N GLU A 33 14.48 -4.70 5.52
CA GLU A 33 14.78 -6.07 5.13
C GLU A 33 15.44 -6.11 3.73
N ARG A 34 16.27 -7.12 3.51
CA ARG A 34 17.11 -7.27 2.31
C ARG A 34 16.30 -7.21 1.02
N ASP A 35 15.21 -7.94 0.88
CA ASP A 35 14.46 -8.00 -0.37
C ASP A 35 13.84 -6.63 -0.72
N ILE A 36 13.31 -5.90 0.27
CA ILE A 36 12.82 -4.52 0.10
C ILE A 36 13.92 -3.61 -0.44
N THR A 37 15.12 -3.70 0.13
CA THR A 37 16.26 -2.88 -0.34
C THR A 37 16.75 -3.27 -1.73
N ILE A 38 16.73 -4.57 -2.08
CA ILE A 38 17.07 -5.03 -3.43
C ILE A 38 16.11 -4.41 -4.46
N TYR A 39 14.81 -4.43 -4.19
CA TYR A 39 13.82 -3.89 -5.11
C TYR A 39 13.94 -2.37 -5.27
N ALA A 40 14.18 -1.65 -4.17
CA ALA A 40 14.40 -0.21 -4.20
C ALA A 40 15.66 0.17 -5.00
N VAL A 41 16.78 -0.53 -4.78
CA VAL A 41 18.03 -0.25 -5.52
C VAL A 41 17.87 -0.56 -7.01
N ILE A 42 17.31 -1.71 -7.36
CA ILE A 42 17.08 -2.05 -8.78
C ILE A 42 16.17 -1.00 -9.43
N ALA A 43 15.11 -0.58 -8.75
CA ALA A 43 14.20 0.43 -9.27
C ALA A 43 14.88 1.79 -9.49
N HIS A 44 15.69 2.24 -8.53
CA HIS A 44 16.48 3.47 -8.63
C HIS A 44 17.40 3.44 -9.85
N GLU A 45 18.15 2.35 -10.00
CA GLU A 45 19.09 2.18 -11.10
C GLU A 45 18.39 2.05 -12.47
N MET A 46 17.18 1.51 -12.51
CA MET A 46 16.33 1.54 -13.71
C MET A 46 15.92 2.97 -14.09
N LEU A 47 15.63 3.83 -13.12
CA LEU A 47 15.34 5.26 -13.36
C LEU A 47 16.58 6.01 -13.86
N ASP A 48 17.77 5.57 -13.45
CA ASP A 48 19.07 6.05 -13.95
C ASP A 48 19.47 5.45 -15.32
N GLY A 49 18.59 4.64 -15.92
CA GLY A 49 18.72 4.15 -17.30
C GLY A 49 19.38 2.78 -17.45
N LYS A 50 19.65 2.05 -16.37
CA LYS A 50 20.13 0.66 -16.45
C LYS A 50 19.02 -0.30 -16.85
N ALA A 51 19.35 -1.29 -17.67
CA ALA A 51 18.38 -2.27 -18.15
C ALA A 51 18.23 -3.47 -17.20
N LEU A 52 16.97 -3.79 -16.88
CA LEU A 52 16.61 -4.95 -16.07
C LEU A 52 16.91 -6.25 -16.82
N TYR A 53 17.49 -7.22 -16.11
CA TYR A 53 17.96 -8.53 -16.55
C TYR A 53 19.21 -8.53 -17.46
N SER A 54 19.86 -7.38 -17.66
CA SER A 54 21.18 -7.31 -18.28
C SER A 54 22.19 -6.60 -17.39
N ASP A 55 21.90 -5.35 -17.03
CA ASP A 55 22.75 -4.53 -16.15
C ASP A 55 22.41 -4.77 -14.67
N LEU A 56 21.13 -5.04 -14.41
CA LEU A 56 20.57 -5.33 -13.09
C LEU A 56 19.97 -6.74 -13.11
N TRP A 57 20.25 -7.55 -12.10
CA TRP A 57 19.77 -8.93 -12.07
C TRP A 57 19.08 -9.30 -10.76
N ASP A 58 17.85 -9.77 -10.87
CA ASP A 58 17.14 -10.56 -9.86
C ASP A 58 16.09 -11.44 -10.56
N HIS A 59 15.67 -12.53 -9.93
CA HIS A 59 14.74 -13.53 -10.48
C HIS A 59 13.27 -13.09 -10.45
N LYS A 60 12.92 -12.00 -9.76
CA LYS A 60 11.54 -11.54 -9.65
C LYS A 60 11.06 -10.92 -10.97
N PRO A 61 9.76 -11.04 -11.30
CA PRO A 61 9.19 -10.43 -12.50
C PRO A 61 9.25 -8.90 -12.48
N PRO A 62 9.18 -8.21 -13.63
CA PRO A 62 9.50 -6.78 -13.74
C PRO A 62 8.61 -5.86 -12.92
N ALA A 63 7.35 -6.26 -12.71
CA ALA A 63 6.33 -5.42 -12.11
C ALA A 63 6.70 -4.92 -10.70
N ILE A 64 7.49 -5.70 -9.94
CA ILE A 64 7.92 -5.28 -8.61
C ILE A 64 8.80 -4.04 -8.69
N TYR A 65 9.83 -4.04 -9.55
CA TYR A 65 10.75 -2.91 -9.68
C TYR A 65 10.05 -1.68 -10.28
N VAL A 66 9.12 -1.88 -11.22
CA VAL A 66 8.29 -0.78 -11.75
C VAL A 66 7.45 -0.13 -10.64
N THR A 67 6.95 -0.93 -9.69
CA THR A 67 6.17 -0.41 -8.55
C THR A 67 7.06 0.41 -7.60
N TYR A 68 8.27 -0.06 -7.31
CA TYR A 68 9.25 0.69 -6.50
C TYR A 68 9.70 1.97 -7.21
N ALA A 69 9.92 1.93 -8.53
CA ALA A 69 10.30 3.10 -9.32
C ALA A 69 9.19 4.16 -9.30
N ALA A 70 7.92 3.75 -9.41
CA ALA A 70 6.79 4.67 -9.29
C ALA A 70 6.72 5.30 -7.89
N ALA A 71 6.97 4.54 -6.83
CA ALA A 71 6.99 5.07 -5.47
C ALA A 71 8.15 6.07 -5.27
N GLU A 72 9.33 5.78 -5.82
CA GLU A 72 10.48 6.67 -5.82
C GLU A 72 10.21 7.99 -6.55
N LEU A 73 9.55 7.94 -7.73
CA LEU A 73 9.17 9.16 -8.45
C LEU A 73 8.21 10.07 -7.66
N ILE A 74 7.45 9.52 -6.71
CA ILE A 74 6.49 10.26 -5.89
C ILE A 74 7.13 10.78 -4.60
N ALA A 75 7.89 9.94 -3.91
CA ALA A 75 8.36 10.20 -2.55
C ALA A 75 9.88 10.39 -2.43
N GLY A 76 10.61 10.23 -3.53
CA GLY A 76 12.08 10.25 -3.55
C GLY A 76 12.71 8.90 -3.23
N TYR A 77 14.01 8.78 -3.51
CA TYR A 77 14.78 7.58 -3.22
C TYR A 77 15.06 7.45 -1.72
N GLY A 78 14.83 6.27 -1.17
CA GLY A 78 15.10 5.95 0.23
C GLY A 78 13.85 5.52 1.00
N ARG A 79 13.82 5.85 2.29
CA ARG A 79 12.80 5.34 3.23
C ARG A 79 11.39 5.80 2.90
N ASP A 80 11.23 7.01 2.37
CA ASP A 80 9.92 7.61 2.12
C ASP A 80 9.13 6.84 1.04
N SER A 81 9.79 6.38 -0.02
CA SER A 81 9.14 5.55 -1.05
C SER A 81 8.75 4.18 -0.51
N ILE A 82 9.57 3.57 0.34
CA ILE A 82 9.25 2.29 1.00
C ILE A 82 8.06 2.45 1.94
N PHE A 83 8.04 3.53 2.74
CA PHE A 83 6.92 3.82 3.62
C PHE A 83 5.63 4.10 2.84
N LEU A 84 5.73 4.85 1.74
CA LEU A 84 4.63 5.09 0.82
C LEU A 84 4.06 3.77 0.29
N MET A 85 4.92 2.85 -0.18
CA MET A 85 4.48 1.53 -0.65
C MET A 85 3.77 0.73 0.44
N ASN A 86 4.33 0.75 1.65
CA ASN A 86 3.77 0.05 2.80
C ASN A 86 2.35 0.52 3.14
N VAL A 87 2.16 1.85 3.18
CA VAL A 87 0.84 2.46 3.40
C VAL A 87 -0.09 2.20 2.21
N ALA A 88 0.36 2.44 0.98
CA ALA A 88 -0.44 2.31 -0.22
C ALA A 88 -0.98 0.89 -0.41
N ALA A 89 -0.12 -0.14 -0.23
CA ALA A 89 -0.53 -1.53 -0.29
C ALA A 89 -1.56 -1.86 0.79
N ALA A 90 -1.39 -1.34 2.00
CA ALA A 90 -2.33 -1.57 3.09
C ALA A 90 -3.70 -0.94 2.85
N LEU A 91 -3.73 0.29 2.32
CA LEU A 91 -4.98 0.95 1.96
C LEU A 91 -5.66 0.26 0.78
N ALA A 92 -4.90 -0.17 -0.23
CA ALA A 92 -5.45 -0.94 -1.35
C ALA A 92 -6.11 -2.23 -0.87
N THR A 93 -5.47 -2.97 0.03
CA THR A 93 -6.03 -4.19 0.63
C THR A 93 -7.26 -3.88 1.50
N LEU A 94 -7.27 -2.79 2.26
CA LEU A 94 -8.43 -2.34 3.02
C LEU A 94 -9.66 -2.18 2.11
N PHE A 95 -9.50 -1.46 1.00
CA PHE A 95 -10.60 -1.28 0.04
C PHE A 95 -11.00 -2.60 -0.61
N ALA A 96 -10.04 -3.45 -0.98
CA ALA A 96 -10.32 -4.78 -1.52
C ALA A 96 -11.16 -5.63 -0.54
N CYS A 97 -10.78 -5.66 0.74
CA CYS A 97 -11.53 -6.34 1.80
C CYS A 97 -12.93 -5.75 1.98
N TYR A 98 -13.06 -4.42 1.98
CA TYR A 98 -14.36 -3.75 2.07
C TYR A 98 -15.28 -4.14 0.91
N PHE A 99 -14.79 -4.08 -0.33
CA PHE A 99 -15.61 -4.42 -1.50
C PHE A 99 -15.94 -5.91 -1.55
N ALA A 100 -14.98 -6.79 -1.25
CA ALA A 100 -15.21 -8.23 -1.19
C ALA A 100 -16.24 -8.61 -0.11
N GLY A 101 -16.08 -8.10 1.11
CA GLY A 101 -17.04 -8.33 2.21
C GLY A 101 -18.42 -7.75 1.92
N SER A 102 -18.48 -6.64 1.17
CA SER A 102 -19.74 -6.04 0.74
C SER A 102 -20.46 -6.88 -0.31
N ALA A 103 -19.72 -7.51 -1.22
CA ALA A 103 -20.27 -8.34 -2.29
C ALA A 103 -20.68 -9.75 -1.83
N ALA A 104 -20.06 -10.28 -0.76
CA ALA A 104 -20.29 -11.63 -0.24
C ALA A 104 -21.59 -11.82 0.57
N GLY A 105 -22.61 -10.98 0.35
CA GLY A 105 -23.92 -11.08 1.00
C GLY A 105 -24.06 -10.33 2.33
N GLY A 106 -22.97 -9.81 2.90
CA GLY A 106 -23.01 -9.00 4.14
C GLY A 106 -23.37 -7.52 3.93
N GLY A 107 -23.50 -7.07 2.68
CA GLY A 107 -23.75 -5.67 2.33
C GLY A 107 -22.70 -4.73 2.97
N ARG A 108 -23.06 -3.47 3.20
CA ARG A 108 -22.10 -2.48 3.76
C ARG A 108 -21.51 -2.92 5.10
N VAL A 109 -22.30 -3.59 5.94
CA VAL A 109 -21.84 -4.07 7.26
C VAL A 109 -20.77 -5.14 7.10
N GLY A 110 -20.98 -6.12 6.23
CA GLY A 110 -19.97 -7.14 5.91
C GLY A 110 -18.67 -6.53 5.38
N GLY A 111 -18.77 -5.49 4.54
CA GLY A 111 -17.62 -4.72 4.08
C GLY A 111 -16.85 -4.06 5.22
N PHE A 112 -17.54 -3.36 6.12
CA PHE A 112 -16.88 -2.72 7.27
C PHE A 112 -16.24 -3.72 8.23
N VAL A 113 -16.88 -4.87 8.47
CA VAL A 113 -16.29 -5.93 9.29
C VAL A 113 -15.03 -6.48 8.65
N ALA A 114 -15.06 -6.81 7.36
CA ALA A 114 -13.89 -7.32 6.64
C ALA A 114 -12.74 -6.29 6.62
N ALA A 115 -13.04 -5.03 6.35
CA ALA A 115 -12.06 -3.94 6.35
C ALA A 115 -11.49 -3.68 7.74
N GLY A 116 -12.33 -3.71 8.79
CA GLY A 116 -11.90 -3.56 10.17
C GLY A 116 -10.99 -4.69 10.64
N LEU A 117 -11.27 -5.94 10.26
CA LEU A 117 -10.41 -7.09 10.56
C LEU A 117 -9.05 -7.03 9.86
N TRP A 118 -8.98 -6.41 8.68
CA TRP A 118 -7.70 -6.16 8.01
C TRP A 118 -6.90 -5.01 8.66
N ALA A 119 -7.58 -4.01 9.19
CA ALA A 119 -6.96 -2.80 9.72
C ALA A 119 -6.36 -2.96 11.14
N LEU A 120 -6.75 -4.02 11.87
CA LEU A 120 -6.32 -4.35 13.23
C LEU A 120 -5.33 -5.51 13.21
#